data_AF-A0A060CN18-F1
#
_entry.id   AF-A0A060CN18-F1
#
_cell.length_a   1.000
_cell.length_b   1.000
_cell.length_c   1.000
_cell.angle_alpha   90.00
_cell.angle_beta   90.00
_cell.angle_gamma   90.00
#
_symmetry.space_group_name_H-M   'P 1'
#
loop_
_entity.id
_entity.type
_entity.pdbx_description
1 polymer ?
#
loop_
_entity_poly.entity_id
_entity_poly.type
_entity_poly.pdbx_seq_one_letter_code
_entity_poly.pdbx_strand_id
1 'polypeptide(L)' 'VALKFNHLHLHLTDDQGWRIQIDSWPLLAERASAGDAGEGPGGFFTKDDYRHIVEYAADRYMTVVPEIDLPGHTHA' A
#
# COMPACT_ATOMS: atom_id res chain seq x y z
N VAL A 1 5.94 5.43 -25.03
CA VAL A 1 4.49 5.70 -25.24
C VAL A 1 3.76 5.25 -23.99
N ALA A 2 2.94 6.10 -23.38
CA ALA A 2 2.10 5.68 -22.24
C ALA A 2 0.93 4.82 -22.73
N LEU A 3 0.60 3.74 -22.00
CA LEU A 3 -0.33 2.68 -22.43
C LEU A 3 -1.82 3.00 -22.18
N LYS A 4 -2.16 4.24 -21.81
CA LYS A 4 -3.53 4.70 -21.52
C LYS A 4 -4.28 3.92 -20.42
N PHE A 5 -3.56 3.40 -19.42
CA PHE A 5 -4.21 2.92 -18.20
C PHE A 5 -4.88 4.09 -17.46
N ASN A 6 -5.99 3.78 -16.80
CA ASN A 6 -6.79 4.75 -16.05
C ASN A 6 -7.12 4.27 -14.62
N HIS A 7 -6.60 3.12 -14.20
CA HIS A 7 -6.72 2.60 -12.85
C HIS A 7 -5.35 2.14 -12.35
N LEU A 8 -5.08 2.41 -11.08
CA LEU A 8 -3.94 1.90 -10.34
C LEU A 8 -4.49 1.13 -9.14
N HIS A 9 -4.53 -0.20 -9.25
CA HIS A 9 -4.87 -1.06 -8.13
C HIS A 9 -3.61 -1.29 -7.29
N LEU A 10 -3.64 -0.88 -6.03
CA LEU A 10 -2.54 -1.08 -5.08
C LEU A 10 -2.96 -2.13 -4.05
N HIS A 11 -2.32 -3.29 -4.13
CA HIS A 11 -2.37 -4.33 -3.12
C HIS A 11 -1.45 -3.93 -1.96
N LEU A 12 -2.03 -3.51 -0.83
CA LEU A 12 -1.29 -2.86 0.26
C LEU A 12 -1.02 -3.78 1.45
N THR A 13 -1.60 -4.97 1.50
CA THR A 13 -1.46 -5.90 2.61
C THR A 13 -1.45 -7.33 2.10
N ASP A 14 -0.46 -8.11 2.51
CA ASP A 14 -0.35 -9.55 2.25
C ASP A 14 0.32 -10.19 3.48
N ASP A 15 0.61 -11.50 3.44
CA ASP A 15 1.26 -12.22 4.51
C ASP A 15 2.66 -11.66 4.85
N GLN A 16 3.38 -11.13 3.86
CA GLN A 16 4.75 -10.63 4.04
C GLN A 16 4.82 -9.17 4.48
N GLY A 17 3.70 -8.43 4.53
CA GLY A 17 3.70 -7.15 5.23
C GLY A 17 2.55 -6.21 4.95
N TRP A 18 2.42 -5.26 5.87
CA TRP A 18 1.39 -4.22 5.90
C TRP A 18 1.97 -2.85 5.47
N ARG A 19 1.43 -2.25 4.40
CA ARG A 19 2.09 -1.12 3.71
C ARG A 19 1.44 0.25 3.89
N ILE A 20 0.42 0.40 4.74
CA ILE A 20 -0.27 1.69 4.92
C ILE A 20 -0.51 2.04 6.38
N GLN A 21 -0.21 3.26 6.78
CA GLN A 21 -0.48 3.71 8.15
C GLN A 21 -1.98 3.71 8.49
N ILE A 22 -2.32 3.11 9.64
CA ILE A 22 -3.65 3.15 10.25
C ILE A 22 -3.53 3.66 11.69
N ASP A 23 -4.03 4.87 11.94
CA ASP A 23 -3.81 5.57 13.22
C ASP A 23 -4.42 4.83 14.42
N SER A 24 -5.53 4.12 14.22
CA SER A 24 -6.16 3.32 15.28
C SER A 24 -5.44 2.00 15.55
N TRP A 25 -4.53 1.57 14.68
CA TRP A 25 -3.79 0.31 14.75
C TRP A 25 -2.32 0.53 14.35
N PRO A 26 -1.56 1.34 15.11
CA PRO A 26 -0.23 1.79 14.71
C PRO A 26 0.78 0.64 14.50
N LEU A 27 0.62 -0.46 15.24
CA LEU A 27 1.51 -1.62 15.16
C LEU A 27 1.48 -2.32 13.79
N LEU A 28 0.42 -2.15 12.99
CA LEU A 28 0.36 -2.69 11.64
C LEU A 28 1.46 -2.06 10.77
N ALA A 29 1.64 -0.74 10.82
CA ALA A 29 2.74 -0.11 10.12
C ALA A 29 4.08 -0.30 10.86
N GLU A 30 4.12 -0.07 12.18
CA GLU A 30 5.38 -0.04 12.93
C GLU A 30 6.09 -1.40 13.04
N ARG A 31 5.33 -2.50 13.01
CA ARG A 31 5.88 -3.87 13.15
C ARG A 31 5.72 -4.69 11.90
N ALA A 32 4.52 -4.74 11.34
CA ALA A 32 4.20 -5.63 10.23
C ALA A 32 4.72 -5.14 8.87
N SER A 33 5.36 -3.97 8.81
CA SER A 33 5.98 -3.47 7.58
C SER A 33 7.49 -3.73 7.50
N ALA A 34 8.12 -4.30 8.53
CA ALA A 34 9.58 -4.28 8.68
C ALA A 34 10.32 -5.10 7.62
N GLY A 35 9.68 -6.11 7.03
CA GLY A 35 10.26 -6.99 6.03
C GLY A 35 9.51 -7.01 4.70
N ASP A 36 10.09 -7.72 3.73
CA ASP A 36 9.46 -8.13 2.48
C ASP A 36 9.60 -9.66 2.27
N ALA A 37 9.13 -10.16 1.11
CA ALA A 37 9.16 -11.58 0.78
C ALA A 37 10.57 -12.16 0.59
N GLY A 38 11.59 -11.33 0.41
CA GLY A 38 12.98 -11.71 0.17
C GLY A 38 13.89 -11.48 1.37
N GLU A 39 13.34 -11.33 2.58
CA GLU A 39 14.06 -10.99 3.80
C GLU A 39 14.77 -9.61 3.74
N GLY A 40 14.38 -8.77 2.78
CA GLY A 40 14.84 -7.40 2.65
C GLY A 40 14.11 -6.47 3.62
N PRO A 41 14.65 -5.25 3.84
CA PRO A 41 13.93 -4.23 4.60
C PRO A 41 12.65 -3.86 3.86
N GLY A 42 11.53 -3.86 4.58
CA GLY A 42 10.25 -3.44 4.05
C GLY A 42 10.05 -1.91 4.11
N GLY A 43 8.87 -1.51 4.54
CA GLY A 43 8.43 -0.12 4.61
C GLY A 43 6.91 -0.02 4.49
N PHE A 44 6.40 1.18 4.79
CA PHE A 44 4.99 1.53 4.67
C PHE A 44 4.84 2.98 4.20
N PHE A 45 3.67 3.31 3.66
CA PHE A 45 3.25 4.67 3.34
C PHE A 45 2.56 5.30 4.55
N THR A 46 3.02 6.49 4.94
CA THR A 46 2.25 7.34 5.84
C THR A 46 0.96 7.81 5.17
N LYS A 47 0.06 8.43 5.94
CA LYS A 47 -1.14 9.06 5.36
C LYS A 47 -0.79 10.14 4.34
N ASP A 48 0.30 10.87 4.54
CA ASP A 48 0.73 11.92 3.61
C ASP A 48 1.36 11.34 2.35
N ASP A 49 2.16 10.29 2.46
CA ASP A 49 2.69 9.57 1.30
C ASP A 49 1.55 9.02 0.43
N TYR A 50 0.54 8.41 1.05
CA TYR A 50 -0.58 7.84 0.33
C TYR A 50 -1.46 8.91 -0.32
N ARG A 51 -1.67 10.07 0.33
CA ARG A 51 -2.32 11.24 -0.30
C ARG A 51 -1.56 11.71 -1.52
N HIS A 52 -0.25 11.81 -1.42
CA HIS A 52 0.60 12.22 -2.55
C HIS A 52 0.52 11.22 -3.72
N ILE A 53 0.45 9.90 -3.45
CA ILE A 53 0.20 8.89 -4.49
C ILE A 53 -1.13 9.14 -5.21
N VAL A 54 -2.20 9.40 -4.45
CA VAL A 54 -3.54 9.66 -5.00
C VAL A 54 -3.56 10.95 -5.84
N GLU A 55 -2.95 12.03 -5.34
CA GLU A 55 -2.84 13.30 -6.07
C GLU A 55 -2.07 13.13 -7.38
N TYR A 56 -0.92 12.46 -7.33
CA TYR A 56 -0.09 12.22 -8.50
C TYR A 56 -0.78 11.34 -9.55
N ALA A 57 -1.57 10.34 -9.11
CA ALA A 57 -2.40 9.52 -9.97
C ALA A 57 -3.56 10.33 -10.60
N ALA A 58 -4.19 11.22 -9.82
CA ALA A 58 -5.28 12.07 -10.29
C ALA A 58 -4.83 13.03 -11.41
N ASP A 59 -3.63 13.61 -11.30
CA ASP A 59 -3.00 14.43 -12.36
C ASP A 59 -2.83 13.69 -13.69
N ARG A 60 -2.91 12.35 -13.67
CA ARG A 60 -2.78 11.44 -14.82
C ARG A 60 -4.10 10.78 -15.19
N TYR A 61 -5.22 11.25 -14.66
CA TYR A 61 -6.55 10.67 -14.88
C TYR A 61 -6.61 9.19 -14.45
N MET A 62 -5.84 8.81 -13.43
CA MET A 62 -5.85 7.47 -12.87
C MET A 62 -6.67 7.42 -11.58
N THR A 63 -7.58 6.47 -11.49
CA THR A 63 -8.27 6.13 -10.24
C THR A 63 -7.40 5.18 -9.43
N VAL A 64 -7.05 5.55 -8.20
CA VAL A 64 -6.39 4.64 -7.26
C VAL A 64 -7.43 3.75 -6.60
N VAL A 65 -7.24 2.44 -6.67
CA VAL A 65 -8.05 1.44 -5.95
C VAL A 65 -7.14 0.85 -4.87
N PRO A 66 -7.33 1.17 -3.58
CA PRO A 66 -6.63 0.48 -2.50
C PRO A 66 -7.24 -0.89 -2.22
N GLU A 67 -6.39 -1.85 -1.89
CA GLU A 67 -6.80 -3.16 -1.41
C GLU A 67 -6.16 -3.48 -0.06
N ILE A 68 -7.00 -3.99 0.84
CA ILE A 68 -6.66 -4.70 2.06
C ILE A 68 -7.21 -6.12 1.86
N ASP A 69 -6.34 -7.11 1.67
CA ASP A 69 -6.76 -8.49 1.36
C ASP A 69 -7.29 -9.20 2.61
N LEU A 70 -8.41 -9.90 2.44
CA LEU A 70 -9.18 -10.54 3.51
C LEU A 70 -10.05 -11.68 2.92
N PRO A 71 -10.24 -12.81 3.65
CA PRO A 71 -9.69 -13.13 4.96
C PRO A 71 -8.35 -13.91 4.91
N GLY A 72 -7.86 -14.24 3.71
CA GLY A 72 -6.52 -14.80 3.50
C GLY A 72 -5.52 -13.69 3.19
N HIS A 73 -4.22 -14.02 3.13
CA HIS A 73 -3.15 -13.03 2.94
C HIS A 73 -3.12 -11.98 4.07
N THR A 74 -3.28 -12.44 5.32
CA THR A 74 -3.42 -11.60 6.52
C THR A 74 -2.40 -11.93 7.62
N HIS A 75 -1.26 -12.54 7.31
CA HIS A 75 -0.27 -12.90 8.33
C HIS A 75 0.46 -11.69 8.95
N ALA A 76 0.69 -10.64 8.17
CA ALA A 76 1.44 -9.45 8.56
C ALA A 76 0.94 -8.80 9.86
#